data_AF-A0A952CDL6-F1
#
_entry.id   AF-A0A952CDL6-F1
#
_cell.length_a   1.000
_cell.length_b   1.000
_cell.length_c   1.000
_cell.angle_alpha   90.00
_cell.angle_beta   90.00
_cell.angle_gamma   90.00
#
_symmetry.space_group_name_H-M   'P 1'
#
loop_
_entity.id
_entity.type
_entity.pdbx_description
1 polymer ?
#
loop_
_entity_poly.entity_id
_entity_poly.type
_entity_poly.pdbx_seq_one_letter_code
_entity_poly.pdbx_strand_id
1 'polypeptide(L)'
;MPDAIPSKIIADLRFIGRSGGVVKSLSGFRKKHHTLPDAANAVTNAFLGKLCAGELGEEAEKIFQAVRAGLGYKRKDVTLTLSSPQAVLTAKDFAFEILYELDPAAPAEFAITQTLLDLRDGDLARTAAFNAIFGGMFSELSFTLRKGARVEAVIDAIEGLEDNAAMRVDYPSDCRDCTISVEGVDAQVRCTGASLDMVYPRAGSPQELLEQFAAVRSAFRLSKVLAGMVE
;
A
#
# COMPACT_ATOMS: atom_id res chain seq x y z
N MET A 1 -20.61 -5.82 -14.37
CA MET A 1 -20.07 -6.87 -13.49
C MET A 1 -19.23 -7.81 -14.35
N PRO A 2 -17.90 -7.68 -14.26
CA PRO A 2 -17.09 -8.59 -13.45
C PRO A 2 -15.90 -7.87 -12.75
N ASP A 3 -16.15 -6.99 -11.77
CA ASP A 3 -15.07 -6.19 -11.13
C ASP A 3 -15.24 -5.94 -9.63
N ALA A 4 -16.12 -6.70 -8.95
CA ALA A 4 -16.21 -6.61 -7.50
C ALA A 4 -14.99 -7.25 -6.84
N ILE A 5 -14.40 -6.57 -5.87
CA ILE A 5 -13.34 -7.11 -5.01
C ILE A 5 -13.91 -8.34 -4.27
N PRO A 6 -13.22 -9.50 -4.30
CA PRO A 6 -13.55 -10.74 -3.59
C PRO A 6 -13.91 -10.61 -2.10
N SER A 7 -15.16 -10.28 -1.76
CA SER A 7 -15.53 -9.92 -0.38
C SER A 7 -15.53 -11.09 0.63
N LYS A 8 -15.53 -12.34 0.16
CA LYS A 8 -15.60 -13.53 1.03
C LYS A 8 -14.25 -13.90 1.66
N ILE A 9 -13.14 -13.46 1.06
CA ILE A 9 -11.79 -13.90 1.43
C ILE A 9 -10.92 -12.70 1.79
N ILE A 10 -11.13 -11.57 1.14
CA ILE A 10 -10.47 -10.31 1.45
C ILE A 10 -11.18 -9.66 2.65
N ALA A 11 -10.40 -9.35 3.67
CA ALA A 11 -10.83 -8.60 4.84
C ALA A 11 -10.84 -7.10 4.52
N ASP A 12 -9.81 -6.63 3.84
CA ASP A 12 -9.60 -5.22 3.49
C ASP A 12 -8.69 -5.09 2.25
N LEU A 13 -8.88 -4.02 1.48
CA LEU A 13 -8.09 -3.62 0.32
C LEU A 13 -7.37 -2.30 0.63
N ARG A 14 -6.06 -2.27 0.39
CA ARG A 14 -5.24 -1.07 0.60
C ARG A 14 -4.39 -0.75 -0.60
N PHE A 15 -4.39 0.51 -1.01
CA PHE A 15 -3.36 1.03 -1.92
C PHE A 15 -2.27 1.66 -1.06
N ILE A 16 -1.03 1.24 -1.26
CA ILE A 16 0.10 1.64 -0.43
C ILE A 16 1.17 2.29 -1.31
N GLY A 17 1.58 3.48 -0.91
CA GLY A 17 2.70 4.23 -1.46
C GLY A 17 3.84 4.23 -0.46
N ARG A 18 5.05 3.92 -0.92
CA ARG A 18 6.24 3.98 -0.09
C ARG A 18 7.26 4.93 -0.69
N SER A 19 7.72 5.84 0.14
CA SER A 19 8.88 6.69 -0.14
C SER A 19 9.64 6.92 1.15
N GLY A 20 10.67 7.75 1.14
CA GLY A 20 11.46 8.00 2.33
C GLY A 20 12.63 8.93 2.06
N GLY A 21 13.44 9.12 3.09
CA GLY A 21 14.61 9.95 3.02
C GLY A 21 15.46 9.90 4.28
N VAL A 22 16.44 10.78 4.34
CA VAL A 22 17.35 10.90 5.48
C VAL A 22 16.79 11.92 6.48
N VAL A 23 16.81 11.63 7.78
CA VAL A 23 16.25 12.53 8.81
C VAL A 23 16.84 13.95 8.74
N LYS A 24 18.10 14.08 8.34
CA LYS A 24 18.80 15.37 8.17
C LYS A 24 18.27 16.24 7.03
N SER A 25 17.46 15.71 6.11
CA SER A 25 16.88 16.49 5.00
C SER A 25 15.54 17.12 5.36
N LEU A 26 14.90 16.69 6.45
CA LEU A 26 13.64 17.29 6.92
C LEU A 26 13.86 18.75 7.28
N SER A 27 12.93 19.62 6.86
CA SER A 27 12.97 21.06 7.13
C SER A 27 13.05 21.41 8.63
N GLY A 28 12.48 20.57 9.51
CA GLY A 28 12.58 20.73 10.96
C GLY A 28 13.95 20.40 11.56
N PHE A 29 14.86 19.74 10.82
CA PHE A 29 16.15 19.29 11.35
C PHE A 29 17.17 20.44 11.45
N ARG A 30 17.67 20.70 12.66
CA ARG A 30 18.64 21.75 12.94
C ARG A 30 20.02 21.15 13.25
N LYS A 31 20.93 21.17 12.27
CA LYS A 31 22.28 20.55 12.37
C LYS A 31 23.09 20.91 13.62
N LYS A 32 22.91 22.10 14.19
CA LYS A 32 23.62 22.56 15.40
C LYS A 32 22.98 22.10 16.71
N HIS A 33 21.73 21.66 16.69
CA HIS A 33 20.92 21.37 17.88
C HIS A 33 20.40 19.93 17.93
N HIS A 34 20.36 19.25 16.80
CA HIS A 34 19.82 17.91 16.67
C HIS A 34 20.91 16.92 16.28
N THR A 35 20.83 15.72 16.83
CA THR A 35 21.59 14.55 16.42
C THR A 35 20.70 13.61 15.62
N LEU A 36 21.31 12.82 14.75
CA LEU A 36 20.58 11.75 14.05
C LEU A 36 20.19 10.66 15.06
N PRO A 37 18.99 10.06 14.94
CA PRO A 37 18.65 8.90 15.74
C PRO A 37 19.56 7.71 15.41
N ASP A 38 19.85 6.91 16.43
CA ASP A 38 20.62 5.67 16.36
C ASP A 38 19.76 4.41 16.60
N ALA A 39 18.49 4.60 16.97
CA ALA A 39 17.49 3.56 17.12
C ALA A 39 16.09 4.06 16.74
N ALA A 40 15.26 3.21 16.15
CA ALA A 40 13.85 3.46 15.93
C ALA A 40 13.05 2.99 17.17
N ASN A 41 12.50 3.93 17.93
CA ASN A 41 11.67 3.66 19.10
C ASN A 41 10.66 4.80 19.31
N ALA A 42 9.78 4.67 20.30
CA ALA A 42 8.74 5.67 20.56
C ALA A 42 9.28 7.10 20.78
N VAL A 43 10.44 7.24 21.43
CA VAL A 43 11.05 8.55 21.70
C VAL A 43 11.63 9.17 20.42
N THR A 44 12.37 8.38 19.64
CA THR A 44 12.97 8.86 18.39
C THR A 44 11.94 9.08 17.29
N ASN A 45 10.85 8.30 17.27
CA ASN A 45 9.68 8.58 16.42
C ASN A 45 8.90 9.83 16.85
N ALA A 46 8.76 10.09 18.15
CA ALA A 46 8.19 11.35 18.62
C ALA A 46 9.08 12.56 18.24
N PHE A 47 10.40 12.38 18.20
CA PHE A 47 11.31 13.39 17.67
C PHE A 47 11.13 13.58 16.16
N LEU A 48 11.08 12.51 15.36
CA LEU A 48 10.77 12.54 13.94
C LEU A 48 9.47 13.31 13.67
N GLY A 49 8.40 13.02 14.42
CA GLY A 49 7.12 13.71 14.31
C GLY A 49 7.21 15.22 14.46
N LYS A 50 8.11 15.73 15.31
CA LYS A 50 8.37 17.19 15.42
C LYS A 50 9.09 17.74 14.21
N LEU A 51 9.95 16.95 13.57
CA LEU A 51 10.74 17.39 12.41
C LEU A 51 9.90 17.46 11.13
N CYS A 52 9.02 16.48 10.90
CA CYS A 52 8.21 16.40 9.68
C CYS A 52 6.87 17.15 9.78
N ALA A 53 6.52 17.74 10.94
CA ALA A 53 5.20 18.33 11.17
C ALA A 53 4.78 19.38 10.11
N GLY A 54 5.73 20.19 9.63
CA GLY A 54 5.48 21.18 8.57
C GLY A 54 5.17 20.53 7.23
N GLU A 55 6.05 19.65 6.76
CA GLU A 55 5.91 18.93 5.49
C GLU A 55 4.64 18.06 5.46
N LEU A 56 4.39 17.31 6.54
CA LEU A 56 3.18 16.50 6.71
C LEU A 56 1.92 17.36 6.66
N GLY A 57 1.92 18.52 7.33
CA GLY A 57 0.77 19.43 7.34
C GLY A 57 0.47 20.00 5.95
N GLU A 58 1.51 20.45 5.23
CA GLU A 58 1.37 20.98 3.87
C GLU A 58 0.88 19.91 2.87
N GLU A 59 1.46 18.71 2.93
CA GLU A 59 1.09 17.60 2.07
C GLU A 59 -0.35 17.14 2.32
N ALA A 60 -0.71 16.94 3.60
CA ALA A 60 -2.04 16.49 3.98
C ALA A 60 -3.13 17.53 3.65
N GLU A 61 -2.85 18.82 3.83
CA GLU A 61 -3.78 19.89 3.45
C GLU A 61 -3.97 19.95 1.93
N LYS A 62 -2.89 19.81 1.14
CA LYS A 62 -2.97 19.74 -0.32
C LYS A 62 -3.88 18.61 -0.78
N ILE A 63 -3.73 17.41 -0.20
CA ILE A 63 -4.57 16.26 -0.52
C ILE A 63 -6.01 16.49 -0.07
N PHE A 64 -6.23 17.05 1.13
CA PHE A 64 -7.57 17.40 1.61
C PHE A 64 -8.30 18.33 0.65
N GLN A 65 -7.65 19.40 0.19
CA GLN A 65 -8.26 20.33 -0.77
C GLN A 65 -8.52 19.67 -2.13
N ALA A 66 -7.59 18.84 -2.61
CA ALA A 66 -7.75 18.11 -3.86
C ALA A 66 -8.92 17.12 -3.79
N VAL A 67 -9.04 16.35 -2.71
CA VAL A 67 -10.16 15.43 -2.46
C VAL A 67 -11.48 16.18 -2.37
N ARG A 68 -11.54 17.24 -1.56
CA ARG A 68 -12.76 18.03 -1.37
C ARG A 68 -13.27 18.64 -2.67
N ALA A 69 -12.37 19.25 -3.44
CA ALA A 69 -12.71 19.91 -4.70
C ALA A 69 -12.96 18.91 -5.82
N GLY A 70 -12.06 17.95 -6.03
CA GLY A 70 -12.09 17.00 -7.13
C GLY A 70 -13.24 16.00 -7.06
N LEU A 71 -13.64 15.59 -5.85
CA LEU A 71 -14.76 14.67 -5.63
C LEU A 71 -16.07 15.38 -5.27
N GLY A 72 -16.07 16.72 -5.22
CA GLY A 72 -17.26 17.52 -4.89
C GLY A 72 -17.78 17.34 -3.46
N TYR A 73 -16.95 16.82 -2.55
CA TYR A 73 -17.30 16.60 -1.16
C TYR A 73 -17.55 17.90 -0.41
N LYS A 74 -18.54 17.89 0.49
CA LYS A 74 -18.80 19.03 1.38
C LYS A 74 -17.95 18.91 2.64
N ARG A 75 -17.88 19.99 3.42
CA ARG A 75 -17.14 20.04 4.70
C ARG A 75 -17.57 18.97 5.73
N LYS A 76 -18.77 18.40 5.59
CA LYS A 76 -19.24 17.30 6.45
C LYS A 76 -18.86 15.90 5.95
N ASP A 77 -18.45 15.79 4.68
CA ASP A 77 -18.17 14.52 4.02
C ASP A 77 -16.67 14.17 4.06
N VAL A 78 -15.82 15.11 4.51
CA VAL A 78 -14.37 14.93 4.62
C VAL A 78 -13.83 15.67 5.85
N THR A 79 -12.96 15.00 6.60
CA THR A 79 -12.24 15.55 7.75
C THR A 79 -10.75 15.24 7.61
N LEU A 80 -9.89 16.16 8.06
CA LEU A 80 -8.45 15.93 8.19
C LEU A 80 -8.07 16.03 9.67
N THR A 81 -7.39 15.00 10.17
CA THR A 81 -6.81 14.94 11.52
C THR A 81 -5.29 14.91 11.40
N LEU A 82 -4.61 15.86 12.02
CA LEU A 82 -3.15 15.94 12.06
C LEU A 82 -2.65 15.57 13.45
N SER A 83 -1.88 14.49 13.53
CA SER A 83 -1.29 13.93 14.75
C SER A 83 0.14 13.45 14.43
N SER A 84 1.05 14.38 14.15
CA SER A 84 2.42 14.07 13.69
C SER A 84 3.08 12.98 14.56
N PRO A 85 3.69 11.95 13.94
CA PRO A 85 4.07 11.85 12.53
C PRO A 85 2.98 11.35 11.56
N GLN A 86 1.72 11.30 11.98
CA GLN A 86 0.60 10.77 11.21
C GLN A 86 -0.39 11.87 10.78
N ALA A 87 -0.92 11.78 9.56
CA ALA A 87 -2.08 12.53 9.10
C ALA A 87 -3.14 11.56 8.59
N VAL A 88 -4.40 11.77 8.98
CA VAL A 88 -5.53 10.92 8.57
C VAL A 88 -6.62 11.80 7.95
N LEU A 89 -6.89 11.59 6.67
CA LEU A 89 -8.05 12.10 5.98
C LEU A 89 -9.14 11.03 6.00
N THR A 90 -10.30 11.36 6.58
CA THR A 90 -11.48 10.50 6.56
C THR A 90 -12.53 11.13 5.67
N ALA A 91 -12.83 10.46 4.55
CA ALA A 91 -13.92 10.82 3.66
C ALA A 91 -15.11 9.85 3.83
N LYS A 92 -16.25 10.21 3.26
CA LYS A 92 -17.45 9.36 3.34
C LYS A 92 -17.30 7.99 2.67
N ASP A 93 -16.43 7.88 1.65
CA ASP A 93 -16.28 6.68 0.80
C ASP A 93 -14.92 5.97 0.96
N PHE A 94 -13.96 6.56 1.67
CA PHE A 94 -12.62 6.01 1.91
C PHE A 94 -11.91 6.77 3.05
N ALA A 95 -10.79 6.21 3.51
CA ALA A 95 -9.81 6.93 4.32
C ALA A 95 -8.44 6.96 3.62
N PHE A 96 -7.65 7.98 3.91
CA PHE A 96 -6.29 8.12 3.43
C PHE A 96 -5.38 8.55 4.57
N GLU A 97 -4.26 7.86 4.74
CA GLU A 97 -3.30 8.06 5.80
C GLU A 97 -1.91 8.37 5.23
N ILE A 98 -1.20 9.30 5.85
CA ILE A 98 0.24 9.51 5.66
C ILE A 98 0.91 9.27 7.00
N LEU A 99 1.89 8.37 7.04
CA LEU A 99 2.67 8.06 8.23
C LEU A 99 4.16 8.21 7.94
N TYR A 100 4.85 8.99 8.77
CA TYR A 100 6.31 9.02 8.82
C TYR A 100 6.80 8.12 9.95
N GLU A 101 7.76 7.24 9.67
CA GLU A 101 8.35 6.37 10.69
C GLU A 101 9.85 6.18 10.42
N LEU A 102 10.65 6.11 11.48
CA LEU A 102 12.07 5.78 11.34
C LEU A 102 12.26 4.35 10.86
N ASP A 103 13.21 4.13 9.97
CA ASP A 103 13.58 2.78 9.55
C ASP A 103 14.30 2.06 10.71
N PRO A 104 13.78 0.94 11.23
CA PRO A 104 14.45 0.18 12.28
C PRO A 104 15.83 -0.36 11.90
N ALA A 105 16.05 -0.66 10.62
CA ALA A 105 17.33 -1.12 10.09
C ALA A 105 18.30 0.05 9.84
N ALA A 106 17.79 1.25 9.60
CA ALA A 106 18.58 2.46 9.37
C ALA A 106 17.97 3.69 10.10
N PRO A 107 18.15 3.84 11.43
CA PRO A 107 17.45 4.86 12.22
C PRO A 107 17.77 6.33 11.87
N ALA A 108 18.81 6.58 11.05
CA ALA A 108 19.09 7.89 10.49
C ALA A 108 18.21 8.24 9.27
N GLU A 109 17.39 7.30 8.82
CA GLU A 109 16.46 7.37 7.70
C GLU A 109 15.02 7.22 8.20
N PHE A 110 14.08 7.68 7.37
CA PHE A 110 12.66 7.54 7.62
C PHE A 110 11.95 7.06 6.35
N ALA A 111 10.88 6.32 6.55
CA ALA A 111 9.92 5.96 5.53
C ALA A 111 8.67 6.83 5.64
N ILE A 112 8.08 7.16 4.49
CA ILE A 112 6.73 7.70 4.37
C ILE A 112 5.88 6.59 3.78
N THR A 113 4.85 6.19 4.52
CA THR A 113 3.83 5.27 4.04
C THR A 113 2.53 6.02 3.82
N GLN A 114 2.07 6.05 2.58
CA GLN A 114 0.77 6.60 2.19
C GLN A 114 -0.20 5.45 1.98
N THR A 115 -1.31 5.41 2.71
CA THR A 115 -2.27 4.30 2.64
C THR A 115 -3.66 4.82 2.31
N LEU A 116 -4.23 4.36 1.20
CA LEU A 116 -5.65 4.49 0.92
C LEU A 116 -6.35 3.19 1.35
N LEU A 117 -7.37 3.31 2.18
CA LEU A 117 -8.08 2.18 2.79
C LEU A 117 -9.58 2.47 2.92
N ASP A 118 -10.34 1.46 3.35
CA ASP A 118 -11.79 1.54 3.59
C ASP A 118 -12.59 2.01 2.36
N LEU A 119 -12.11 1.67 1.15
CA LEU A 119 -12.77 2.03 -0.10
C LEU A 119 -14.13 1.31 -0.19
N ARG A 120 -15.21 2.07 -0.06
CA ARG A 120 -16.59 1.52 -0.03
C ARG A 120 -17.10 1.10 -1.40
N ASP A 121 -16.59 1.74 -2.44
CA ASP A 121 -16.97 1.51 -3.83
C ASP A 121 -15.72 1.44 -4.72
N GLY A 122 -15.49 0.27 -5.32
CA GLY A 122 -14.36 0.05 -6.23
C GLY A 122 -14.44 0.88 -7.51
N ASP A 123 -15.63 1.32 -7.93
CA ASP A 123 -15.79 2.15 -9.12
C ASP A 123 -15.21 3.55 -8.90
N LEU A 124 -15.19 4.05 -7.65
CA LEU A 124 -14.56 5.33 -7.31
C LEU A 124 -13.09 5.37 -7.72
N ALA A 125 -12.34 4.28 -7.46
CA ALA A 125 -10.93 4.14 -7.81
C ALA A 125 -10.67 4.14 -9.33
N ARG A 126 -11.71 3.95 -10.15
CA ARG A 126 -11.64 4.00 -11.62
C ARG A 126 -12.05 5.35 -12.20
N THR A 127 -12.53 6.28 -11.38
CA THR A 127 -12.94 7.60 -11.86
C THR A 127 -11.74 8.48 -12.21
N ALA A 128 -11.86 9.29 -13.26
CA ALA A 128 -10.80 10.22 -13.66
C ALA A 128 -10.43 11.21 -12.53
N ALA A 129 -11.41 11.69 -11.77
CA ALA A 129 -11.17 12.62 -10.65
C ALA A 129 -10.30 11.98 -9.56
N PHE A 130 -10.58 10.73 -9.20
CA PHE A 130 -9.82 10.01 -8.18
C PHE A 130 -8.38 9.73 -8.64
N ASN A 131 -8.21 9.32 -9.90
CA ASN A 131 -6.89 9.08 -10.49
C ASN A 131 -6.09 10.37 -10.70
N ALA A 132 -6.74 11.53 -10.88
CA ALA A 132 -6.07 12.82 -10.93
C ALA A 132 -5.52 13.25 -9.56
N ILE A 133 -6.18 12.85 -8.46
CA ILE A 133 -5.75 13.16 -7.09
C ILE A 133 -4.61 12.25 -6.65
N PHE A 134 -4.77 10.93 -6.87
CA PHE A 134 -3.85 9.90 -6.34
C PHE A 134 -2.91 9.30 -7.39
N GLY A 135 -2.86 9.87 -8.58
CA GLY A 135 -2.04 9.38 -9.68
C GLY A 135 -0.56 9.33 -9.31
N GLY A 136 0.06 8.15 -9.45
CA GLY A 136 1.48 7.95 -9.19
C GLY A 136 1.85 7.90 -7.71
N MET A 137 0.89 7.79 -6.79
CA MET A 137 1.17 7.71 -5.35
C MET A 137 1.43 6.28 -4.86
N PHE A 138 0.85 5.27 -5.52
CA PHE A 138 0.81 3.91 -4.97
C PHE A 138 1.69 2.95 -5.76
N SER A 139 2.55 2.24 -5.04
CA SER A 139 3.45 1.20 -5.58
C SER A 139 3.05 -0.20 -5.11
N GLU A 140 2.02 -0.32 -4.29
CA GLU A 140 1.57 -1.58 -3.70
C GLU A 140 0.03 -1.64 -3.66
N LEU A 141 -0.55 -2.81 -3.95
CA LEU A 141 -1.95 -3.13 -3.70
C LEU A 141 -2.01 -4.33 -2.76
N SER A 142 -2.39 -4.09 -1.50
CA SER A 142 -2.39 -5.10 -0.45
C SER A 142 -3.80 -5.58 -0.13
N PHE A 143 -3.94 -6.90 -0.04
CA PHE A 143 -5.17 -7.59 0.30
C PHE A 143 -4.96 -8.35 1.61
N THR A 144 -5.64 -7.94 2.67
CA THR A 144 -5.61 -8.70 3.93
C THR A 144 -6.54 -9.90 3.81
N LEU A 145 -6.07 -11.11 4.16
CA LEU A 145 -6.87 -12.34 4.06
C LEU A 145 -7.62 -12.59 5.37
N ARG A 146 -8.93 -12.84 5.30
CA ARG A 146 -9.79 -13.10 6.48
C ARG A 146 -9.38 -14.35 7.27
N LYS A 147 -8.91 -15.38 6.58
CA LYS A 147 -8.54 -16.68 7.16
C LYS A 147 -7.04 -16.99 7.03
N GLY A 148 -6.29 -16.06 6.45
CA GLY A 148 -4.93 -16.31 5.97
C GLY A 148 -4.87 -17.35 4.84
N ALA A 149 -3.65 -17.59 4.38
CA ALA A 149 -3.27 -18.65 3.45
C ALA A 149 -2.09 -19.43 4.04
N ARG A 150 -2.00 -20.72 3.71
CA ARG A 150 -0.80 -21.52 4.00
C ARG A 150 0.18 -21.30 2.87
N VAL A 151 1.30 -20.63 3.14
CA VAL A 151 2.28 -20.22 2.14
C VAL A 151 2.83 -21.45 1.40
N GLU A 152 3.08 -22.54 2.12
CA GLU A 152 3.53 -23.82 1.56
C GLU A 152 2.54 -24.36 0.53
N ALA A 153 1.23 -24.29 0.82
CA ALA A 153 0.21 -24.75 -0.12
C ALA A 153 0.12 -23.85 -1.37
N VAL A 154 0.51 -22.58 -1.26
CA VAL A 154 0.60 -21.66 -2.41
C VAL A 154 1.81 -22.01 -3.27
N ILE A 155 2.97 -22.28 -2.64
CA ILE A 155 4.18 -22.74 -3.31
C ILE A 155 3.90 -24.06 -4.04
N ASP A 156 3.41 -25.08 -3.34
CA ASP A 156 3.06 -26.39 -3.91
C ASP A 156 2.10 -26.26 -5.09
N ALA A 157 1.13 -25.34 -4.99
CA ALA A 157 0.16 -25.11 -6.06
C ALA A 157 0.75 -24.48 -7.32
N ILE A 158 1.85 -23.73 -7.21
CA ILE A 158 2.57 -23.13 -8.34
C ILE A 158 3.56 -24.13 -8.92
N GLU A 159 4.33 -24.82 -8.07
CA GLU A 159 5.27 -25.86 -8.50
C GLU A 159 4.57 -27.07 -9.13
N GLY A 160 3.32 -27.34 -8.73
CA GLY A 160 2.49 -28.38 -9.33
C GLY A 160 1.83 -28.00 -10.66
N LEU A 161 2.02 -26.77 -11.17
CA LEU A 161 1.59 -26.41 -12.52
C LEU A 161 2.55 -27.05 -13.55
N GLU A 162 2.04 -27.40 -14.74
CA GLU A 162 2.89 -27.96 -15.80
C GLU A 162 4.03 -27.00 -16.18
N ASP A 163 5.18 -27.52 -16.65
CA ASP A 163 6.40 -26.75 -16.96
C ASP A 163 6.22 -25.55 -17.93
N ASN A 164 5.11 -25.50 -18.65
CA ASN A 164 4.73 -24.39 -19.53
C ASN A 164 3.91 -23.29 -18.82
N ALA A 165 3.79 -23.35 -17.50
CA ALA A 165 3.08 -22.34 -16.74
C ALA A 165 3.85 -21.02 -16.76
N ALA A 166 3.14 -19.95 -17.10
CA ALA A 166 3.63 -18.57 -17.11
C ALA A 166 3.90 -18.01 -15.70
N MET A 167 4.15 -18.85 -14.69
CA MET A 167 4.25 -18.46 -13.29
C MET A 167 5.51 -19.04 -12.64
N ARG A 168 6.18 -18.23 -11.82
CA ARG A 168 7.35 -18.63 -11.02
C ARG A 168 7.13 -18.22 -9.57
N VAL A 169 7.66 -18.99 -8.64
CA VAL A 169 7.63 -18.70 -7.21
C VAL A 169 9.05 -18.73 -6.63
N ASP A 170 9.36 -17.74 -5.80
CA ASP A 170 10.60 -17.63 -5.01
C ASP A 170 10.23 -17.57 -3.53
N TYR A 171 10.98 -18.26 -2.67
CA TYR A 171 10.69 -18.33 -1.24
C TYR A 171 11.95 -18.71 -0.43
N PRO A 172 12.07 -18.24 0.82
CA PRO A 172 13.11 -18.69 1.75
C PRO A 172 12.88 -20.13 2.22
N SER A 173 13.93 -20.78 2.72
CA SER A 173 13.87 -22.19 3.15
C SER A 173 12.88 -22.49 4.28
N ASP A 174 12.44 -21.47 5.01
CA ASP A 174 11.44 -21.59 6.08
C ASP A 174 9.99 -21.35 5.59
N CYS A 175 9.80 -21.09 4.28
CA CYS A 175 8.52 -20.85 3.62
C CYS A 175 7.64 -19.80 4.32
N ARG A 176 8.24 -18.84 5.04
CA ARG A 176 7.49 -17.83 5.82
C ARG A 176 6.70 -16.87 4.92
N ASP A 177 7.18 -16.67 3.69
CA ASP A 177 6.60 -15.84 2.66
C ASP A 177 6.98 -16.40 1.28
N CYS A 178 6.26 -16.02 0.22
CA CYS A 178 6.67 -16.32 -1.14
C CYS A 178 6.40 -15.15 -2.08
N THR A 179 7.21 -15.03 -3.12
CA THR A 179 7.07 -14.04 -4.19
C THR A 179 6.74 -14.75 -5.50
N ILE A 180 5.62 -14.38 -6.10
CA ILE A 180 5.11 -14.98 -7.33
C ILE A 180 5.29 -13.97 -8.45
N SER A 181 5.91 -14.40 -9.54
CA SER A 181 6.05 -13.62 -10.79
C SER A 181 5.24 -14.27 -11.89
N VAL A 182 4.55 -13.47 -12.69
CA VAL A 182 3.73 -13.92 -13.82
C VAL A 182 4.31 -13.35 -15.11
N GLU A 183 4.53 -14.18 -16.13
CA GLU A 183 5.05 -13.74 -17.42
C GLU A 183 4.11 -12.71 -18.06
N GLY A 184 4.67 -11.60 -18.55
CA GLY A 184 3.90 -10.50 -19.13
C GLY A 184 3.24 -9.56 -18.12
N VAL A 185 3.46 -9.76 -16.81
CA VAL A 185 3.01 -8.86 -15.75
C VAL A 185 4.21 -8.32 -14.99
N ASP A 186 4.35 -7.00 -14.95
CA ASP A 186 5.48 -6.34 -14.28
C ASP A 186 5.37 -6.37 -12.74
N ALA A 187 4.16 -6.55 -12.21
CA ALA A 187 3.92 -6.65 -10.77
C ALA A 187 4.35 -8.02 -10.21
N GLN A 188 4.96 -7.99 -9.03
CA GLN A 188 5.25 -9.19 -8.24
C GLN A 188 4.18 -9.38 -7.17
N VAL A 189 3.80 -10.62 -6.88
CA VAL A 189 2.81 -10.93 -5.84
C VAL A 189 3.51 -11.54 -4.64
N ARG A 190 3.56 -10.82 -3.52
CA ARG A 190 4.11 -11.30 -2.25
C ARG A 190 2.99 -11.88 -1.40
N CYS A 191 3.10 -13.14 -1.00
CA CYS A 191 2.20 -13.80 -0.06
C CYS A 191 2.90 -13.99 1.28
N THR A 192 2.34 -13.43 2.35
CA THR A 192 2.88 -13.57 3.73
C THR A 192 2.07 -14.55 4.58
N GLY A 193 1.10 -15.23 3.97
CA GLY A 193 0.07 -15.99 4.67
C GLY A 193 -1.00 -15.12 5.35
N ALA A 194 -0.69 -13.91 5.79
CA ALA A 194 -1.68 -12.96 6.31
C ALA A 194 -2.25 -12.04 5.22
N SER A 195 -1.41 -11.67 4.25
CA SER A 195 -1.77 -10.81 3.14
C SER A 195 -1.28 -11.36 1.81
N LEU A 196 -1.91 -10.87 0.75
CA LEU A 196 -1.41 -10.94 -0.61
C LEU A 196 -1.15 -9.51 -1.07
N ASP A 197 0.10 -9.17 -1.36
CA ASP A 197 0.51 -7.83 -1.76
C ASP A 197 1.00 -7.87 -3.20
N MET A 198 0.40 -7.08 -4.07
CA MET A 198 0.97 -6.80 -5.38
C MET A 198 1.93 -5.63 -5.27
N VAL A 199 3.19 -5.87 -5.59
CA VAL A 199 4.27 -4.89 -5.57
C VAL A 199 4.60 -4.49 -7.00
N TYR A 200 4.48 -3.20 -7.29
CA TYR A 200 4.68 -2.63 -8.62
C TYR A 200 6.05 -1.96 -8.71
N PRO A 201 6.77 -2.09 -9.85
CA PRO A 201 8.10 -1.51 -10.00
C PRO A 201 8.09 0.02 -10.06
N ARG A 202 6.94 0.61 -10.43
CA ARG A 202 6.72 2.06 -10.43
C ARG A 202 5.41 2.37 -9.73
N ALA A 203 5.37 3.50 -9.05
CA ALA A 203 4.12 4.01 -8.52
C ALA A 203 3.16 4.36 -9.67
N GLY A 204 1.90 4.03 -9.49
CA GLY A 204 0.83 4.20 -10.48
C GLY A 204 -0.43 4.80 -9.86
N SER A 205 -1.45 4.97 -10.70
CA SER A 205 -2.77 5.40 -10.26
C SER A 205 -3.60 4.22 -9.74
N PRO A 206 -4.61 4.46 -8.88
CA PRO A 206 -5.51 3.39 -8.41
C PRO A 206 -6.09 2.52 -9.53
N GLN A 207 -6.47 3.14 -10.66
CA GLN A 207 -6.98 2.40 -11.82
C GLN A 207 -5.91 1.50 -12.45
N GLU A 208 -4.69 1.98 -12.69
CA GLU A 208 -3.60 1.18 -13.27
C GLU A 208 -3.31 -0.06 -12.40
N LEU A 209 -3.28 0.11 -11.08
CA LEU A 209 -3.06 -0.97 -10.12
C LEU A 209 -4.20 -2.01 -10.17
N LEU A 210 -5.45 -1.58 -10.24
CA LEU A 210 -6.60 -2.48 -10.36
C LEU A 210 -6.62 -3.25 -11.69
N GLU A 211 -6.18 -2.65 -12.79
CA GLU A 211 -6.07 -3.30 -14.09
C GLU A 211 -5.01 -4.41 -14.09
N GLN A 212 -3.84 -4.14 -13.50
CA GLN A 212 -2.80 -5.15 -13.35
C GLN A 212 -3.22 -6.28 -12.39
N PHE A 213 -3.95 -5.94 -11.32
CA PHE A 213 -4.56 -6.97 -10.46
C PHE A 213 -5.51 -7.89 -11.23
N ALA A 214 -6.33 -7.33 -12.12
CA ALA A 214 -7.22 -8.15 -12.94
C ALA A 214 -6.45 -9.13 -13.85
N ALA A 215 -5.28 -8.73 -14.36
CA ALA A 215 -4.40 -9.61 -15.14
C ALA A 215 -3.83 -10.76 -14.29
N VAL A 216 -3.31 -10.46 -13.09
CA VAL A 216 -2.82 -11.48 -12.15
C VAL A 216 -3.94 -12.42 -11.72
N ARG A 217 -5.12 -11.90 -11.39
CA ARG A 217 -6.29 -12.71 -11.05
C ARG A 217 -6.66 -13.68 -12.18
N SER A 218 -6.55 -13.24 -13.43
CA SER A 218 -6.79 -14.10 -14.59
C SER A 218 -5.78 -15.25 -14.67
N ALA A 219 -4.50 -15.00 -14.37
CA ALA A 219 -3.48 -16.04 -14.32
C ALA A 219 -3.70 -17.02 -13.15
N PHE A 220 -4.14 -16.53 -11.99
CA PHE A 220 -4.35 -17.34 -10.79
C PHE A 220 -5.52 -18.33 -10.92
N ARG A 221 -6.45 -18.11 -11.87
CA ARG A 221 -7.54 -19.05 -12.19
C ARG A 221 -7.06 -20.42 -12.68
N LEU A 222 -5.78 -20.55 -13.04
CA LEU A 222 -5.18 -21.81 -13.44
C LEU A 222 -5.11 -22.83 -12.28
N SER A 223 -5.18 -22.38 -11.03
CA SER A 223 -5.20 -23.26 -9.84
C SER A 223 -6.37 -22.94 -8.93
N LYS A 224 -7.07 -23.96 -8.42
CA LYS A 224 -8.17 -23.77 -7.44
C LYS A 224 -7.70 -23.12 -6.14
N VAL A 225 -6.46 -23.41 -5.73
CA VAL A 225 -5.87 -22.84 -4.51
C VAL A 225 -5.62 -21.35 -4.69
N LEU A 226 -5.00 -20.98 -5.82
CA LEU A 226 -4.69 -19.59 -6.15
C LEU A 226 -5.94 -18.77 -6.46
N ALA A 227 -6.89 -19.33 -7.21
CA ALA A 227 -8.19 -18.71 -7.47
C ALA A 227 -8.91 -18.37 -6.17
N GLY A 228 -8.89 -19.28 -5.19
CA GLY A 228 -9.44 -19.05 -3.85
C GLY A 228 -8.73 -17.98 -3.01
N MET A 229 -7.66 -17.34 -3.49
CA MET A 229 -7.04 -16.19 -2.82
C MET A 229 -7.49 -14.85 -3.42
N VAL A 230 -8.04 -14.88 -4.64
CA VAL A 230 -8.35 -13.71 -5.47
C VAL A 230 -9.80 -13.69 -5.99
N GLU A 231 -10.68 -14.55 -5.46
CA GLU A 231 -12.13 -14.68 -5.76
C GLU A 231 -13.03 -14.60 -4.53
#